data_AF-A0A0Q4R489-F1
#
_entry.id   AF-A0A0Q4R489-F1
#
_cell.length_a   1.000
_cell.length_b   1.000
_cell.length_c   1.000
_cell.angle_alpha   90.00
_cell.angle_beta   90.00
_cell.angle_gamma   90.00
#
_symmetry.space_group_name_H-M   'P 1'
#
loop_
_entity.id
_entity.type
_entity.pdbx_description
1 polymer ?
#
loop_
_entity_poly.entity_id
_entity_poly.type
_entity_poly.pdbx_seq_one_letter_code
_entity_poly.pdbx_strand_id
1 'polypeptide(L)'
;MHDMEGWQHFLEEDVIPQRNAQIRALHHYYVKNKAWIAAEFTALFDRFCQAVLARQQEGLLQKCAYIHISLLRTSLSEGHPVYMLEASDRETDGKVGLTSFRYEAGWIYGFAEAWDQG
;
A
#
# COMPACT_ATOMS: atom_id res chain seq x y z
N MET A 1 -36.38 -3.71 -17.46
CA MET A 1 -35.84 -2.90 -18.57
C MET A 1 -35.62 -1.45 -18.13
N HIS A 2 -36.65 -0.79 -17.56
CA HIS A 2 -36.52 0.54 -16.93
C HIS A 2 -35.45 0.62 -15.82
N ASP A 3 -35.32 -0.43 -14.99
CA ASP A 3 -34.33 -0.44 -13.90
C ASP A 3 -32.87 -0.53 -14.39
N MET A 4 -32.64 -1.14 -15.56
CA MET A 4 -31.30 -1.21 -16.15
C MET A 4 -30.89 0.13 -16.75
N GLU A 5 -31.82 0.86 -17.37
CA GLU A 5 -31.57 2.20 -17.92
C GLU A 5 -31.32 3.21 -16.79
N GLY A 6 -32.09 3.14 -15.69
CA GLY A 6 -31.84 3.96 -14.51
C GLY A 6 -30.51 3.66 -13.83
N TRP A 7 -30.14 2.38 -13.69
CA TRP A 7 -28.84 1.98 -13.14
C TRP A 7 -27.68 2.45 -14.03
N GLN A 8 -27.83 2.32 -15.34
CA GLN A 8 -26.78 2.73 -16.28
C GLN A 8 -26.61 4.25 -16.31
N HIS A 9 -27.70 5.01 -16.25
CA HIS A 9 -27.64 6.47 -16.15
C HIS A 9 -26.93 6.92 -14.86
N PHE A 10 -27.24 6.32 -13.71
CA PHE A 10 -26.54 6.60 -12.44
C PHE A 10 -25.03 6.30 -12.53
N LEU A 11 -24.65 5.18 -13.16
CA LEU A 11 -23.24 4.86 -13.35
C LEU A 11 -22.52 5.89 -14.23
N GLU A 12 -23.15 6.30 -15.33
CA GLU A 12 -22.57 7.17 -16.34
C GLU A 12 -22.48 8.64 -15.91
N GLU A 13 -23.51 9.16 -15.23
CA GLU A 13 -23.59 10.57 -14.84
C GLU A 13 -22.99 10.86 -13.46
N ASP A 14 -23.10 9.92 -12.50
CA ASP A 14 -22.68 10.16 -11.12
C ASP A 14 -21.39 9.41 -10.77
N VAL A 15 -21.41 8.08 -10.87
CA VAL A 15 -20.33 7.23 -10.33
C VAL A 15 -19.04 7.36 -11.13
N ILE A 16 -19.10 7.23 -12.46
CA ILE A 16 -17.92 7.27 -13.33
C ILE A 16 -17.24 8.65 -13.28
N PRO A 17 -17.96 9.78 -13.41
CA PRO A 17 -17.34 11.10 -13.34
C PRO A 17 -16.66 11.38 -11.99
N GLN A 18 -17.32 11.02 -10.88
CA GLN A 18 -16.75 11.19 -9.54
C GLN A 18 -15.50 10.35 -9.35
N ARG A 19 -15.54 9.05 -9.69
CA ARG A 19 -14.36 8.16 -9.65
C ARG A 19 -13.21 8.74 -10.48
N ASN A 20 -13.49 9.22 -11.69
CA ASN A 20 -12.46 9.80 -12.55
C ASN A 20 -11.86 11.09 -11.95
N ALA A 21 -12.66 11.90 -11.26
CA ALA A 21 -12.15 13.07 -10.53
C ALA A 21 -11.22 12.67 -9.38
N GLN A 22 -11.59 11.64 -8.60
CA GLN A 22 -10.75 11.10 -7.52
C GLN A 22 -9.42 10.55 -8.05
N ILE A 23 -9.45 9.76 -9.14
CA ILE A 23 -8.23 9.23 -9.79
C ILE A 23 -7.32 10.37 -10.26
N ARG A 24 -7.88 11.43 -10.86
CA ARG A 24 -7.11 12.61 -11.27
C ARG A 24 -6.49 13.34 -10.09
N ALA A 25 -7.24 13.51 -9.00
CA ALA A 25 -6.74 14.16 -7.78
C ALA A 25 -5.61 13.36 -7.14
N LEU A 26 -5.77 12.03 -7.03
CA LEU A 26 -4.72 11.12 -6.57
C LEU A 26 -3.47 11.20 -7.45
N HIS A 27 -3.64 11.15 -8.78
CA HIS A 27 -2.52 11.27 -9.70
C HIS A 27 -1.78 12.61 -9.56
N HIS A 28 -2.52 13.72 -9.44
CA HIS A 28 -1.93 15.04 -9.21
C HIS A 28 -1.15 15.09 -7.90
N TYR A 29 -1.71 14.56 -6.81
CA TYR A 29 -1.03 14.46 -5.52
C TYR A 29 0.23 13.62 -5.62
N TYR A 30 0.16 12.45 -6.24
CA TYR A 30 1.30 11.56 -6.43
C TYR A 30 2.42 12.27 -7.20
N VAL A 31 2.11 12.90 -8.35
CA VAL A 31 3.12 13.60 -9.15
C VAL A 31 3.78 14.73 -8.35
N LYS A 32 2.99 15.52 -7.62
CA LYS A 32 3.48 16.63 -6.81
C LYS A 32 4.39 16.16 -5.65
N ASN A 33 4.07 15.02 -5.05
CA ASN A 33 4.73 14.53 -3.84
C ASN A 33 5.65 13.33 -4.08
N LYS A 34 5.87 12.93 -5.34
CA LYS A 34 6.61 11.71 -5.72
C LYS A 34 7.97 11.61 -5.05
N ALA A 35 8.71 12.72 -5.00
CA ALA A 35 10.03 12.76 -4.38
C ALA A 35 9.99 12.49 -2.88
N TRP A 36 9.00 13.05 -2.18
CA TRP A 36 8.79 12.82 -0.75
C TRP A 36 8.35 11.38 -0.47
N ILE A 37 7.36 10.88 -1.22
CA ILE A 37 6.89 9.48 -1.16
C ILE A 37 8.08 8.51 -1.35
N ALA A 38 8.91 8.76 -2.36
CA ALA A 38 10.09 7.95 -2.62
C ALA A 38 11.11 8.03 -1.47
N ALA A 39 11.38 9.24 -0.96
CA ALA A 39 12.32 9.44 0.14
C ALA A 39 11.90 8.70 1.41
N GLU A 40 10.61 8.74 1.77
CA GLU A 40 10.10 8.01 2.93
C GLU A 40 10.26 6.50 2.78
N PHE A 41 9.86 5.96 1.63
CA PHE A 41 9.99 4.52 1.37
C PHE A 41 11.46 4.08 1.32
N THR A 42 12.33 4.84 0.65
CA THR A 42 13.77 4.55 0.58
C THR A 42 14.40 4.56 1.96
N ALA A 43 14.10 5.56 2.80
CA ALA A 43 14.63 5.61 4.16
C ALA A 43 14.18 4.41 5.01
N LEU A 44 12.95 3.94 4.84
CA LEU A 44 12.46 2.71 5.47
C LEU A 44 13.21 1.48 4.95
N PHE A 45 13.34 1.37 3.63
CA PHE A 45 13.98 0.24 2.97
C PHE A 45 15.46 0.11 3.34
N ASP A 46 16.18 1.23 3.47
CA ASP A 46 17.58 1.23 3.92
C ASP A 46 17.73 0.67 5.34
N ARG A 47 16.88 1.13 6.27
CA ARG A 47 16.86 0.58 7.64
C ARG A 47 16.51 -0.90 7.67
N PHE A 48 15.58 -1.32 6.80
CA PHE A 48 15.21 -2.72 6.64
C PHE A 48 16.40 -3.55 6.17
N CYS A 49 17.12 -3.12 5.13
CA CYS A 49 18.31 -3.82 4.63
C CYS A 49 19.41 -3.93 5.70
N GLN A 50 19.61 -2.89 6.51
CA GLN A 50 20.55 -2.94 7.63
C GLN A 50 20.15 -3.98 8.68
N ALA A 51 18.86 -4.05 9.04
CA ALA A 51 18.36 -5.05 9.97
C ALA A 51 18.42 -6.48 9.41
N VAL A 52 18.19 -6.65 8.11
CA VAL A 52 18.39 -7.95 7.43
C VAL A 52 19.84 -8.38 7.54
N LEU A 53 20.79 -7.48 7.24
CA LEU A 53 22.22 -7.77 7.34
C LEU A 53 22.62 -8.15 8.78
N ALA A 54 22.13 -7.42 9.78
CA ALA A 54 22.38 -7.73 11.19
C ALA A 54 21.88 -9.15 11.55
N ARG A 55 20.66 -9.50 11.14
CA ARG A 55 20.11 -10.86 11.35
C ARG A 55 20.95 -11.94 10.67
N GLN A 56 21.54 -11.65 9.52
CA GLN A 56 22.46 -12.59 8.85
C GLN A 56 23.77 -12.77 9.63
N GLN A 57 24.33 -11.68 10.15
CA GLN A 57 25.56 -11.71 10.96
C GLN A 57 25.34 -12.45 12.29
N GLU A 58 24.15 -12.35 12.86
CA GLU A 58 23.74 -13.05 14.09
C GLU A 58 23.34 -14.54 13.83
N GLY A 59 23.30 -14.99 12.58
CA GLY A 59 22.90 -16.35 12.21
C GLY A 59 21.38 -16.61 12.30
N LEU A 60 20.58 -15.57 12.49
CA LEU A 60 19.10 -15.62 12.57
C LEU A 60 18.40 -15.62 11.21
N LEU A 61 19.15 -15.38 10.14
CA LEU A 61 18.69 -15.45 8.76
C LEU A 61 19.86 -15.97 7.90
N GLN A 62 19.61 -16.94 7.02
CA GLN A 62 20.64 -17.37 6.08
C GLN A 62 20.81 -16.33 4.96
N LYS A 63 21.38 -16.73 3.82
CA LYS A 63 21.41 -15.85 2.64
C LYS A 63 19.98 -15.45 2.28
N CYS A 64 19.67 -14.16 2.43
CA CYS A 64 18.38 -13.59 2.05
C CYS A 64 18.09 -13.92 0.59
N ALA A 65 16.97 -14.60 0.36
CA ALA A 65 16.53 -15.05 -0.96
C ALA A 65 15.38 -14.20 -1.48
N TYR A 66 14.49 -13.74 -0.58
CA TYR A 66 13.30 -13.00 -0.93
C TYR A 66 13.11 -11.79 -0.02
N ILE A 67 12.56 -10.73 -0.61
CA ILE A 67 12.04 -9.56 0.11
C ILE A 67 10.58 -9.43 -0.29
N HIS A 68 9.69 -9.52 0.69
CA HIS A 68 8.25 -9.41 0.53
C HIS A 68 7.80 -8.02 0.94
N ILE A 69 6.90 -7.43 0.14
CA ILE A 69 6.22 -6.17 0.43
C ILE A 69 4.73 -6.46 0.38
N SER A 70 4.12 -6.62 1.54
CA SER A 70 2.76 -7.16 1.66
C SER A 70 1.81 -6.14 2.26
N LEU A 71 0.66 -5.91 1.62
CA LEU A 71 -0.40 -5.07 2.19
C LEU A 71 -1.07 -5.81 3.36
N LEU A 72 -1.08 -5.18 4.53
CA LEU A 72 -1.73 -5.72 5.72
C LEU A 72 -3.25 -5.53 5.60
N ARG A 73 -3.95 -6.64 5.33
CA ARG A 73 -5.41 -6.64 5.13
C ARG A 73 -6.17 -6.12 6.36
N THR A 74 -5.72 -6.44 7.57
CA THR A 74 -6.35 -5.97 8.81
C THR A 74 -6.28 -4.46 8.92
N SER A 75 -5.09 -3.88 8.69
CA SER A 75 -4.92 -2.42 8.71
C SER A 75 -5.74 -1.76 7.61
N LEU A 76 -5.82 -2.37 6.41
CA LEU A 76 -6.66 -1.85 5.34
C LEU A 76 -8.13 -1.79 5.75
N SER A 77 -8.65 -2.82 6.44
CA SER A 77 -10.01 -2.83 6.98
C SER A 77 -10.25 -1.76 8.05
N GLU A 78 -9.19 -1.27 8.69
CA GLU A 78 -9.20 -0.17 9.66
C GLU A 78 -8.97 1.21 9.01
N GLY A 79 -8.92 1.29 7.67
CA GLY A 79 -8.66 2.54 6.94
C GLY A 79 -7.18 2.91 6.81
N HIS A 80 -6.28 2.02 7.23
CA HIS A 80 -4.83 2.23 7.22
C HIS A 80 -4.15 1.31 6.19
N PRO A 81 -3.85 1.79 4.99
CA PRO A 81 -3.15 0.99 3.97
C PRO A 81 -1.67 0.81 4.32
N VAL A 82 -1.37 -0.18 5.16
CA VAL A 82 -0.02 -0.46 5.65
C VAL A 82 0.63 -1.55 4.83
N TYR A 83 1.80 -1.27 4.26
CA TYR A 83 2.66 -2.28 3.66
C TYR A 83 3.73 -2.71 4.65
N MET A 84 3.90 -4.01 4.86
CA MET A 84 4.95 -4.58 5.71
C MET A 84 6.07 -5.17 4.86
N LEU A 85 7.31 -4.89 5.25
CA LEU A 85 8.51 -5.45 4.64
C LEU A 85 8.98 -6.67 5.45
N GLU A 86 9.25 -7.76 4.75
CA GLU A 86 9.78 -9.00 5.34
C GLU A 86 10.89 -9.56 4.46
N ALA A 87 11.91 -10.13 5.10
CA ALA A 87 12.99 -10.85 4.42
C ALA A 87 12.95 -12.31 4.84
N SER A 88 13.10 -13.21 3.87
CA SER A 88 13.19 -14.64 4.09
C SER A 88 14.39 -15.24 3.33
N ASP A 89 14.92 -16.32 3.90
CA ASP A 89 15.77 -17.26 3.17
C ASP A 89 14.91 -18.37 2.56
N ARG A 90 15.54 -19.31 1.84
CA ARG A 90 14.82 -20.40 1.18
C ARG A 90 14.09 -21.35 2.14
N GLU A 91 14.48 -21.40 3.41
CA GLU A 91 13.90 -22.33 4.40
C GLU A 91 12.78 -21.67 5.23
N THR A 92 12.79 -20.34 5.27
CA THR A 92 11.82 -19.51 6.00
C THR A 92 10.80 -18.86 5.07
N ASP A 93 10.97 -19.00 3.75
CA ASP A 93 9.99 -18.49 2.80
C ASP A 93 8.59 -19.08 3.02
N GLY A 94 7.58 -18.23 2.94
CA GLY A 94 6.18 -18.56 3.25
C GLY A 94 5.85 -18.66 4.75
N LYS A 95 6.82 -18.58 5.66
CA LYS A 95 6.57 -18.44 7.09
C LYS A 95 6.42 -16.95 7.40
N VAL A 96 5.18 -16.51 7.62
CA VAL A 96 4.89 -15.10 7.94
C VAL A 96 5.43 -14.75 9.32
N GLY A 97 6.39 -13.83 9.35
CA GLY A 97 6.89 -13.16 10.55
C GLY A 97 6.44 -11.71 10.58
N LEU A 98 5.79 -11.29 11.67
CA LEU A 98 5.48 -9.87 11.86
C LEU A 98 6.77 -9.07 12.03
N THR A 99 6.90 -7.98 11.26
CA THR A 99 8.02 -7.05 11.37
C THR A 99 7.52 -5.66 11.77
N SER A 100 8.44 -4.85 12.30
CA SER A 100 8.22 -3.44 12.57
C SER A 100 8.46 -2.55 11.33
N PHE A 101 8.92 -3.12 10.22
CA PHE A 101 9.20 -2.37 9.00
C PHE A 101 7.90 -2.17 8.21
N ARG A 102 7.24 -1.04 8.49
CA ARG A 102 5.92 -0.72 7.95
C ARG A 102 5.96 0.61 7.21
N TYR A 103 5.34 0.62 6.04
CA TYR A 103 5.12 1.80 5.22
C TYR A 103 3.64 2.14 5.20
N GLU A 104 3.31 3.32 5.72
CA GLU A 104 1.95 3.87 5.78
C GLU A 104 1.62 4.57 4.46
N ALA A 105 0.84 3.92 3.58
CA ALA A 105 0.45 4.47 2.29
C ALA A 105 -0.87 5.28 2.35
N GLY A 106 -1.17 5.90 3.50
CA GLY A 106 -2.45 6.57 3.77
C GLY A 106 -2.82 7.65 2.75
N TRP A 107 -1.82 8.25 2.11
CA TRP A 107 -2.00 9.25 1.06
C TRP A 107 -2.79 8.75 -0.18
N ILE A 108 -2.92 7.43 -0.37
CA ILE A 108 -3.72 6.86 -1.46
C ILE A 108 -5.23 7.04 -1.20
N TYR A 109 -5.67 6.92 0.05
CA TYR A 109 -7.10 6.79 0.39
C TYR A 109 -7.79 8.11 0.77
N GLY A 110 -7.03 9.17 1.05
CA GLY A 110 -7.61 10.51 1.28
C GLY A 110 -8.41 11.07 0.09
N PHE A 111 -8.32 10.45 -1.09
CA PHE A 111 -9.10 10.80 -2.28
C PHE A 111 -10.32 9.90 -2.50
N ALA A 112 -10.43 8.77 -1.79
CA ALA A 112 -11.54 7.83 -1.88
C ALA A 112 -12.65 8.13 -0.85
N GLU A 113 -12.31 8.75 0.29
CA GLU A 113 -13.25 9.10 1.38
C GLU A 113 -14.28 10.18 1.01
N ALA A 114 -14.23 10.75 -0.21
CA ALA A 114 -15.26 11.67 -0.70
C ALA A 114 -16.63 10.99 -0.97
N TRP A 115 -16.78 9.69 -0.69
CA TRP A 115 -18.05 8.97 -0.73
C TRP A 115 -18.82 8.95 0.60
N ASP A 116 -18.18 9.19 1.74
CA ASP A 116 -18.83 9.05 3.06
C ASP A 116 -19.51 10.33 3.58
N GLN A 117 -19.54 11.41 2.77
CA GLN A 117 -20.19 12.68 3.12
C GLN A 117 -21.47 12.95 2.30
N GLY A 118 -22.14 11.90 1.81
CA GLY A 118 -23.43 11.97 1.11
C GLY A 118 -24.59 11.49 1.98
#